data_AF-A0A951R7D0-F1
#
_entry.id   AF-A0A951R7D0-F1
#
_cell.length_a   1.000
_cell.length_b   1.000
_cell.length_c   1.000
_cell.angle_alpha   90.00
_cell.angle_beta   90.00
_cell.angle_gamma   90.00
#
_symmetry.space_group_name_H-M   'P 1'
#
loop_
_entity.id
_entity.type
_entity.pdbx_description
1 polymer ?
#
loop_
_entity_poly.entity_id
_entity_poly.type
_entity_poly.pdbx_seq_one_letter_code
_entity_poly.pdbx_strand_id
1 'polypeptide(L)'
;MQNRKQNNHDKLSDTLPFLLQHVERPGRYIGNEIRMVKKSWDTTACRICLVYPDTYEVGMAFVGYQILYHILNKKDNCLAERAFSPWPDMEAQLRGNDFPLFSLESKQALGHFDIVGFTLQYEMTFSNILNALDLSKIPLFSSDRKKNDPLIFAGGSCAFNPEPLADFVDVFVIGDAEEILPELCGIVSTMKTRSASRIETLRALNLPHKGVYVPAVYQQAKDGKVLAAKVPYLKKEYYPLHPIVPLIETAQDRFAMEIQRGCGSGCRFCHAGIIYRPVREREPGELAEQAKNTIGNTGYEEISLLSLSTSDYSKLNDLAGAIRPLCEE
;
A
#
# COMPACT_ATOMS: atom_id res chain seq x y z
N MET A 1 -11.74 21.29 17.39
CA MET A 1 -10.94 20.61 16.34
C MET A 1 -11.80 19.81 15.37
N GLN A 2 -12.78 19.00 15.82
CA GLN A 2 -13.72 18.28 14.93
C GLN A 2 -14.46 19.19 13.94
N ASN A 3 -15.00 20.35 14.39
CA ASN A 3 -15.68 21.30 13.51
C ASN A 3 -14.80 21.96 12.43
N ARG A 4 -13.46 21.98 12.56
CA ARG A 4 -12.56 22.53 11.52
C ARG A 4 -12.15 21.45 10.52
N LYS A 5 -12.12 20.19 10.96
CA LYS A 5 -11.77 19.01 10.17
C LYS A 5 -12.91 18.60 9.23
N GLN A 6 -14.14 18.60 9.73
CA GLN A 6 -15.34 18.36 8.92
C GLN A 6 -15.49 19.42 7.82
N ASN A 7 -15.30 20.70 8.20
CA ASN A 7 -15.46 21.84 7.30
C ASN A 7 -14.47 21.85 6.13
N ASN A 8 -13.23 21.37 6.31
CA ASN A 8 -12.26 21.27 5.23
C ASN A 8 -12.53 20.07 4.30
N HIS A 9 -13.06 18.97 4.83
CA HIS A 9 -13.44 17.79 4.06
C HIS A 9 -14.66 18.07 3.18
N ASP A 10 -15.69 18.69 3.76
CA ASP A 10 -16.89 19.10 3.03
C ASP A 10 -16.52 20.13 1.94
N LYS A 11 -15.68 21.12 2.28
CA LYS A 11 -15.18 22.11 1.32
C LYS A 11 -14.37 21.50 0.19
N LEU A 12 -13.49 20.53 0.47
CA LEU A 12 -12.74 19.84 -0.58
C LEU A 12 -13.69 19.06 -1.50
N SER A 13 -14.67 18.35 -0.92
CA SER A 13 -15.64 17.58 -1.70
C SER A 13 -16.46 18.48 -2.65
N ASP A 14 -16.86 19.65 -2.18
CA ASP A 14 -17.59 20.64 -2.99
C ASP A 14 -16.71 21.32 -4.04
N THR A 15 -15.43 21.54 -3.73
CA THR A 15 -14.50 22.28 -4.60
C THR A 15 -13.80 21.38 -5.62
N LEU A 16 -13.64 20.08 -5.32
CA LEU A 16 -12.90 19.12 -6.15
C LEU A 16 -13.37 19.11 -7.62
N PRO A 17 -14.68 19.11 -7.95
CA PRO A 17 -15.13 19.18 -9.35
C PRO A 17 -14.56 20.36 -10.13
N PHE A 18 -14.34 21.51 -9.48
CA PHE A 18 -13.73 22.69 -10.11
C PHE A 18 -12.21 22.53 -10.29
N LEU A 19 -11.53 21.93 -9.31
CA LEU A 19 -10.10 21.63 -9.45
C LEU A 19 -9.85 20.65 -10.60
N LEU A 20 -10.73 19.66 -10.76
CA LEU A 20 -10.64 18.64 -11.82
C LEU A 20 -10.73 19.23 -13.24
N GLN A 21 -11.30 20.42 -13.42
CA GLN A 21 -11.35 21.10 -14.72
C GLN A 21 -9.98 21.65 -15.16
N HIS A 22 -9.02 21.72 -14.24
CA HIS A 22 -7.71 22.34 -14.45
C HIS A 22 -6.57 21.32 -14.46
N VAL A 23 -6.88 20.02 -14.55
CA VAL A 23 -5.89 18.94 -14.57
C VAL A 23 -6.06 18.07 -15.82
N GLU A 24 -4.95 17.54 -16.33
CA GLU A 24 -4.90 16.77 -17.57
C GLU A 24 -5.65 15.44 -17.46
N ARG A 25 -5.54 14.77 -16.31
CA ARG A 25 -6.14 13.44 -16.07
C ARG A 25 -6.99 13.43 -14.79
N PRO A 26 -8.23 13.96 -14.84
CA PRO A 26 -9.10 14.03 -13.66
C PRO A 26 -9.45 12.65 -13.09
N GLY A 27 -9.47 11.60 -13.92
CA GLY A 27 -9.76 10.22 -13.49
C GLY A 27 -8.85 9.69 -12.37
N ARG A 28 -7.62 10.22 -12.23
CA ARG A 28 -6.69 9.90 -11.13
C ARG A 28 -7.25 10.24 -9.73
N TYR A 29 -8.19 11.19 -9.67
CA TYR A 29 -8.60 11.84 -8.43
C TYR A 29 -10.09 11.69 -8.12
N ILE A 30 -10.91 11.26 -9.09
CA ILE A 30 -12.36 11.14 -8.94
C ILE A 30 -12.73 10.08 -7.89
N GLY A 31 -12.07 8.92 -7.90
CA GLY A 31 -12.46 7.77 -7.07
C GLY A 31 -13.78 7.15 -7.54
N ASN A 32 -14.54 6.51 -6.63
CA ASN A 32 -15.76 5.74 -6.97
C ASN A 32 -15.55 4.63 -8.00
N GLU A 33 -14.37 4.02 -8.01
CA GLU A 33 -14.06 2.85 -8.82
C GLU A 33 -14.98 1.67 -8.48
N ILE A 34 -15.19 0.79 -9.45
CA ILE A 34 -15.96 -0.44 -9.27
C ILE A 34 -15.23 -1.30 -8.22
N ARG A 35 -15.97 -1.73 -7.18
CA ARG A 35 -15.49 -2.52 -6.03
C ARG A 35 -14.51 -1.81 -5.09
N MET A 36 -14.45 -0.50 -5.18
CA MET A 36 -13.91 0.31 -4.09
C MET A 36 -14.64 -0.03 -2.77
N VAL A 37 -13.88 -0.29 -1.71
CA VAL A 37 -14.42 -0.51 -0.37
C VAL A 37 -14.50 0.83 0.37
N LYS A 38 -15.70 1.17 0.86
CA LYS A 38 -15.90 2.30 1.79
C LYS A 38 -16.44 1.78 3.11
N LYS A 39 -15.70 2.03 4.19
CA LYS A 39 -16.11 1.71 5.56
C LYS A 39 -16.44 2.98 6.33
N SER A 40 -17.26 2.85 7.37
CA SER A 40 -17.59 3.97 8.24
C SER A 40 -16.38 4.36 9.09
N TRP A 41 -15.97 5.61 8.97
CA TRP A 41 -14.89 6.17 9.77
C TRP A 41 -15.20 6.09 11.27
N ASP A 42 -16.46 6.28 11.67
CA ASP A 42 -16.86 6.36 13.08
C ASP A 42 -16.81 5.02 13.80
N THR A 43 -17.03 3.91 13.09
CA THR A 43 -17.07 2.57 13.69
C THR A 43 -15.74 1.82 13.60
N THR A 44 -14.78 2.33 12.82
CA THR A 44 -13.50 1.66 12.62
C THR A 44 -12.43 2.11 13.62
N ALA A 45 -11.76 1.13 14.23
CA ALA A 45 -10.74 1.35 15.26
C ALA A 45 -9.41 1.90 14.71
N CYS A 46 -8.91 1.34 13.59
CA CYS A 46 -7.71 1.81 12.90
C CYS A 46 -8.02 2.30 11.49
N ARG A 47 -7.60 3.53 11.19
CA ARG A 47 -7.74 4.12 9.85
C ARG A 47 -6.35 4.26 9.23
N ILE A 48 -6.13 3.59 8.11
CA ILE A 48 -4.88 3.62 7.37
C ILE A 48 -5.08 4.13 5.95
N CYS A 49 -4.25 5.06 5.52
CA CYS A 49 -4.14 5.47 4.13
C CYS A 49 -2.88 4.83 3.53
N LEU A 50 -3.06 3.92 2.58
CA LEU A 50 -1.97 3.34 1.80
C LEU A 50 -1.61 4.31 0.69
N VAL A 51 -0.40 4.85 0.70
CA VAL A 51 0.11 5.79 -0.28
C VAL A 51 1.08 5.10 -1.22
N TYR A 52 0.78 5.13 -2.51
CA TYR A 52 1.77 4.81 -3.53
C TYR A 52 2.48 6.12 -3.93
N PRO A 53 3.82 6.24 -3.74
CA PRO A 53 4.53 7.50 -3.94
C PRO A 53 4.83 7.78 -5.43
N ASP A 54 3.84 7.51 -6.29
CA ASP A 54 3.85 7.79 -7.72
C ASP A 54 2.39 8.03 -8.16
N THR A 55 2.18 8.28 -9.45
CA THR A 55 0.89 8.46 -10.10
C THR A 55 -0.04 7.25 -9.93
N TYR A 56 -1.34 7.51 -10.05
CA TYR A 56 -2.40 6.51 -9.95
C TYR A 56 -2.18 5.33 -10.90
N GLU A 57 -1.82 5.60 -12.16
CA GLU A 57 -1.64 4.58 -13.20
C GLU A 57 -0.53 3.58 -12.85
N VAL A 58 0.54 4.07 -12.22
CA VAL A 58 1.67 3.24 -11.77
C VAL A 58 1.29 2.45 -10.52
N GLY A 59 0.69 3.13 -9.53
CA GLY A 59 0.33 2.49 -8.27
C GLY A 59 -0.77 1.45 -8.40
N MET A 60 -1.75 1.66 -9.29
CA MET A 60 -2.82 0.69 -9.54
C MET A 60 -2.35 -0.57 -10.25
N ALA A 61 -1.31 -0.46 -11.09
CA ALA A 61 -0.67 -1.62 -11.72
C ALA A 61 0.15 -2.48 -10.74
N PHE A 62 0.41 -2.00 -9.52
CA PHE A 62 1.23 -2.72 -8.55
C PHE A 62 0.41 -3.68 -7.67
N VAL A 63 0.58 -4.99 -7.92
CA VAL A 63 -0.17 -6.06 -7.24
C VAL A 63 -0.03 -6.04 -5.72
N GLY A 64 1.17 -5.78 -5.19
CA GLY A 64 1.38 -5.75 -3.74
C GLY A 64 0.54 -4.67 -3.03
N TYR A 65 0.29 -3.55 -3.69
CA TYR A 65 -0.57 -2.48 -3.17
C TYR A 65 -2.04 -2.91 -3.10
N GLN A 66 -2.52 -3.62 -4.14
CA GLN A 66 -3.86 -4.20 -4.17
C GLN A 66 -4.05 -5.29 -3.10
N ILE A 67 -3.04 -6.14 -2.89
CA ILE A 67 -3.05 -7.18 -1.85
C ILE A 67 -3.21 -6.56 -0.46
N LEU A 68 -2.41 -5.55 -0.12
CA LEU A 68 -2.50 -4.92 1.20
C LEU A 68 -3.83 -4.21 1.42
N TYR A 69 -4.34 -3.50 0.39
CA TYR A 69 -5.67 -2.92 0.43
C TYR A 69 -6.76 -3.98 0.68
N HIS A 70 -6.70 -5.11 -0.05
CA HIS A 70 -7.64 -6.22 0.10
C HIS A 70 -7.61 -6.82 1.51
N ILE A 71 -6.42 -7.15 2.01
CA ILE A 71 -6.24 -7.79 3.32
C ILE A 71 -6.75 -6.89 4.45
N LEU A 72 -6.40 -5.61 4.43
CA LEU A 72 -6.82 -4.67 5.47
C LEU A 72 -8.33 -4.43 5.45
N ASN A 73 -8.91 -4.30 4.25
CA ASN A 73 -10.35 -4.10 4.13
C ASN A 73 -11.19 -5.35 4.44
N LYS A 74 -10.60 -6.55 4.54
CA LYS A 74 -11.27 -7.73 5.12
C LYS A 74 -11.33 -7.71 6.65
N LYS A 75 -10.58 -6.84 7.33
CA LYS A 75 -10.59 -6.75 8.80
C LYS A 75 -11.65 -5.74 9.24
N ASP A 76 -12.64 -6.15 10.01
CA ASP A 76 -13.74 -5.27 10.44
C ASP A 76 -13.26 -4.05 11.24
N ASN A 77 -12.16 -4.21 11.99
CA ASN A 77 -11.56 -3.17 12.80
C ASN A 77 -10.62 -2.22 12.02
N CYS A 78 -10.40 -2.44 10.72
CA CYS A 78 -9.52 -1.61 9.89
C CYS A 78 -10.26 -1.00 8.70
N LEU A 79 -9.92 0.25 8.38
CA LEU A 79 -10.35 0.99 7.20
C LEU A 79 -9.08 1.32 6.44
N ALA A 80 -8.97 0.78 5.23
CA ALA A 80 -7.86 1.08 4.35
C ALA A 80 -8.37 1.88 3.15
N GLU A 81 -7.77 3.05 2.96
CA GLU A 81 -8.00 3.91 1.80
C GLU A 81 -6.69 4.11 1.05
N ARG A 82 -6.78 4.56 -0.20
CA ARG A 82 -5.67 4.71 -1.13
C ARG A 82 -5.38 6.17 -1.37
N ALA A 83 -4.12 6.51 -1.56
CA ALA A 83 -3.71 7.81 -2.10
C ALA A 83 -2.48 7.64 -2.99
N PHE A 84 -2.26 8.61 -3.85
CA PHE A 84 -1.21 8.61 -4.86
C PHE A 84 -0.53 9.97 -4.87
N SER A 85 0.68 10.04 -5.40
CA SER A 85 1.32 11.34 -5.63
C SER A 85 0.55 12.08 -6.72
N PRO A 86 0.13 13.34 -6.48
CA PRO A 86 -0.51 14.12 -7.52
C PRO A 86 0.50 14.45 -8.61
N TRP A 87 0.03 14.53 -9.86
CA TRP A 87 0.78 15.12 -10.94
C TRP A 87 0.94 16.64 -10.71
N PRO A 88 1.95 17.30 -11.32
CA PRO A 88 2.25 18.70 -11.03
C PRO A 88 1.08 19.68 -11.21
N ASP A 89 0.15 19.39 -12.12
CA ASP A 89 -1.06 20.18 -12.35
C ASP A 89 -2.02 20.13 -11.14
N MET A 90 -2.35 18.95 -10.63
CA MET A 90 -3.17 18.77 -9.43
C MET A 90 -2.43 19.27 -8.19
N GLU A 91 -1.12 19.05 -8.09
CA GLU A 91 -0.34 19.58 -6.97
C GLU A 91 -0.46 21.11 -6.91
N ALA A 92 -0.31 21.80 -8.05
CA ALA A 92 -0.49 23.25 -8.14
C ALA A 92 -1.90 23.67 -7.70
N GLN A 93 -2.94 22.93 -8.10
CA GLN A 93 -4.32 23.19 -7.66
C GLN A 93 -4.48 23.03 -6.15
N LEU A 94 -3.92 21.98 -5.55
CA LEU A 94 -4.01 21.72 -4.11
C LEU A 94 -3.28 22.80 -3.31
N ARG A 95 -2.03 23.13 -3.70
CA ARG A 95 -1.23 24.18 -3.05
C ARG A 95 -1.89 25.55 -3.21
N GLY A 96 -2.35 25.90 -4.40
CA GLY A 96 -3.00 27.19 -4.68
C GLY A 96 -4.31 27.42 -3.91
N ASN A 97 -4.99 26.34 -3.53
CA ASN A 97 -6.24 26.39 -2.77
C ASN A 97 -6.09 25.98 -1.28
N ASP A 98 -4.86 25.76 -0.81
CA ASP A 98 -4.54 25.31 0.56
C ASP A 98 -5.21 23.98 0.97
N PHE A 99 -5.51 23.11 -0.01
CA PHE A 99 -6.05 21.79 0.25
C PHE A 99 -4.93 20.78 0.52
N PRO A 100 -5.09 19.92 1.54
CA PRO A 100 -4.13 18.86 1.79
C PRO A 100 -4.25 17.75 0.75
N LEU A 101 -3.21 16.92 0.64
CA LEU A 101 -3.35 15.63 -0.04
C LEU A 101 -4.43 14.78 0.66
N PHE A 102 -5.22 14.07 -0.14
CA PHE A 102 -6.42 13.37 0.31
C PHE A 102 -6.49 11.93 -0.22
N SER A 103 -7.28 11.10 0.46
CA SER A 103 -7.55 9.72 0.06
C SER A 103 -8.57 9.61 -1.07
N LEU A 104 -8.46 8.59 -1.91
CA LEU A 104 -9.28 8.42 -3.10
C LEU A 104 -10.73 8.03 -2.77
N GLU A 105 -10.94 7.20 -1.75
CA GLU A 105 -12.23 6.64 -1.36
C GLU A 105 -13.18 7.68 -0.77
N SER A 106 -12.68 8.40 0.24
CA SER A 106 -13.49 9.31 1.04
C SER A 106 -13.09 10.78 0.90
N LYS A 107 -12.00 11.10 0.19
CA LYS A 107 -11.43 12.46 0.09
C LYS A 107 -10.97 13.03 1.44
N GLN A 108 -10.68 12.16 2.40
CA GLN A 108 -10.18 12.60 3.70
C GLN A 108 -8.71 13.00 3.60
N ALA A 109 -8.36 14.10 4.27
CA ALA A 109 -6.98 14.54 4.36
C ALA A 109 -6.10 13.48 5.02
N LEU A 110 -4.89 13.26 4.50
CA LEU A 110 -3.97 12.24 5.03
C LEU A 110 -3.64 12.43 6.52
N GLY A 111 -3.60 13.68 6.99
CA GLY A 111 -3.41 14.00 8.41
C GLY A 111 -4.56 13.58 9.35
N HIS A 112 -5.66 13.04 8.83
CA HIS A 112 -6.78 12.52 9.64
C HIS A 112 -6.72 11.01 9.90
N PHE A 113 -5.83 10.30 9.23
CA PHE A 113 -5.65 8.86 9.43
C PHE A 113 -4.83 8.59 10.70
N ASP A 114 -4.95 7.38 11.24
CA ASP A 114 -4.07 6.91 12.32
C ASP A 114 -2.70 6.52 11.76
N ILE A 115 -2.68 5.97 10.54
CA ILE A 115 -1.49 5.53 9.82
C ILE A 115 -1.51 6.05 8.38
N VAL A 116 -0.38 6.56 7.91
CA VAL A 116 -0.12 6.80 6.48
C VAL A 116 1.03 5.89 6.07
N GLY A 117 0.75 4.91 5.21
CA GLY A 117 1.69 3.85 4.85
C GLY A 117 2.20 3.98 3.42
N PHE A 118 3.49 4.21 3.23
CA PHE A 118 4.13 4.37 1.92
C PHE A 118 4.69 3.05 1.37
N THR A 119 4.49 2.83 0.07
CA THR A 119 5.11 1.71 -0.66
C THR A 119 6.44 2.15 -1.29
N LEU A 120 7.56 1.66 -0.80
CA LEU A 120 8.93 1.93 -1.26
C LEU A 120 9.39 0.93 -2.33
N GLN A 121 9.07 1.19 -3.60
CA GLN A 121 9.50 0.32 -4.70
C GLN A 121 10.89 0.65 -5.25
N TYR A 122 11.21 1.94 -5.37
CA TYR A 122 12.47 2.43 -5.93
C TYR A 122 12.84 3.78 -5.29
N GLU A 123 14.14 4.01 -5.14
CA GLU A 123 14.72 5.15 -4.41
C GLU A 123 14.34 6.50 -5.03
N MET A 124 14.06 6.53 -6.35
CA MET A 124 13.67 7.76 -7.06
C MET A 124 12.33 8.36 -6.58
N THR A 125 11.52 7.60 -5.83
CA THR A 125 10.24 8.09 -5.27
C THR A 125 10.36 8.64 -3.86
N PHE A 126 11.55 8.64 -3.26
CA PHE A 126 11.72 9.12 -1.89
C PHE A 126 11.37 10.60 -1.74
N SER A 127 11.67 11.43 -2.74
CA SER A 127 11.24 12.83 -2.78
C SER A 127 9.71 12.97 -2.83
N ASN A 128 9.01 12.07 -3.51
CA ASN A 128 7.54 12.08 -3.58
C ASN A 128 6.91 11.80 -2.21
N ILE A 129 7.56 11.00 -1.36
CA ILE A 129 7.12 10.77 0.03
C ILE A 129 7.20 12.08 0.81
N LEU A 130 8.32 12.79 0.71
CA LEU A 130 8.50 14.09 1.38
C LEU A 130 7.49 15.12 0.87
N ASN A 131 7.26 15.16 -0.45
CA ASN A 131 6.23 16.01 -1.05
C ASN A 131 4.82 15.66 -0.54
N ALA A 132 4.49 14.37 -0.45
CA ALA A 132 3.19 13.92 0.07
C ALA A 132 3.00 14.31 1.54
N LEU A 133 4.04 14.22 2.37
CA LEU A 133 3.99 14.68 3.77
C LEU A 133 3.78 16.19 3.87
N ASP A 134 4.56 16.97 3.12
CA ASP A 134 4.45 18.43 3.05
C ASP A 134 3.05 18.88 2.58
N LEU A 135 2.58 18.32 1.47
CA LEU A 135 1.25 18.60 0.92
C LEU A 135 0.13 18.16 1.87
N SER A 136 0.36 17.13 2.70
CA SER A 136 -0.59 16.69 3.73
C SER A 136 -0.55 17.53 5.02
N LYS A 137 0.38 18.50 5.11
CA LYS A 137 0.66 19.30 6.32
C LYS A 137 1.09 18.42 7.50
N ILE A 138 1.74 17.30 7.21
CA ILE A 138 2.33 16.41 8.22
C ILE A 138 3.80 16.82 8.40
N PRO A 139 4.31 16.97 9.63
CA PRO A 139 5.72 17.30 9.84
C PRO A 139 6.66 16.31 9.14
N LEU A 140 7.63 16.86 8.38
CA LEU A 140 8.57 16.08 7.59
C LEU A 140 9.40 15.16 8.47
N PHE A 141 10.06 15.71 9.48
CA PHE A 141 10.86 14.94 10.42
C PHE A 141 9.98 14.21 11.43
N SER A 142 10.29 12.93 11.69
CA SER A 142 9.59 12.12 12.70
C SER A 142 9.70 12.76 14.09
N SER A 143 10.81 13.43 14.41
CA SER A 143 11.03 14.14 15.67
C SER A 143 10.06 15.29 15.94
N ASP A 144 9.51 15.89 14.88
CA ASP A 144 8.62 17.05 14.98
C ASP A 144 7.14 16.65 15.12
N ARG A 145 6.83 15.35 14.98
CA ARG A 145 5.45 14.83 15.03
C ARG A 145 4.94 14.72 16.45
N LYS A 146 3.74 15.25 16.65
CA LYS A 146 3.03 15.26 17.93
C LYS A 146 2.21 13.98 18.11
N LYS A 147 1.58 13.86 19.29
CA LYS A 147 0.71 12.73 19.65
C LYS A 147 -0.42 12.47 18.66
N ASN A 148 -0.99 13.53 18.08
CA ASN A 148 -2.18 13.45 17.22
C ASN A 148 -1.85 13.42 15.72
N ASP A 149 -0.58 13.49 15.35
CA ASP A 149 -0.16 13.35 13.96
C ASP A 149 -0.12 11.85 13.59
N PRO A 150 -0.41 11.49 12.33
CA PRO A 150 -0.39 10.09 11.90
C PRO A 150 0.97 9.45 12.15
N LEU A 151 0.96 8.12 12.32
CA LEU A 151 2.18 7.32 12.23
C LEU A 151 2.51 7.10 10.75
N ILE A 152 3.74 7.41 10.37
CA ILE A 152 4.24 7.20 9.01
C ILE A 152 4.89 5.83 8.94
N PHE A 153 4.25 4.95 8.18
CA PHE A 153 4.74 3.60 7.91
C PHE A 153 5.39 3.59 6.53
N ALA A 154 6.39 2.74 6.33
CA ALA A 154 6.94 2.48 5.01
C ALA A 154 7.31 1.00 4.84
N GLY A 155 7.06 0.43 3.67
CA GLY A 155 7.39 -0.96 3.36
C GLY A 155 7.58 -1.16 1.86
N GLY A 156 8.05 -2.32 1.44
CA GLY A 156 8.40 -2.61 0.04
C GLY A 156 9.87 -2.92 -0.14
N SER A 157 10.31 -3.11 -1.38
CA SER A 157 11.66 -3.60 -1.69
C SER A 157 12.77 -2.72 -1.12
N CYS A 158 12.64 -1.39 -1.18
CA CYS A 158 13.66 -0.49 -0.64
C CYS A 158 13.68 -0.43 0.89
N ALA A 159 12.66 -0.95 1.59
CA ALA A 159 12.65 -0.98 3.07
C ALA A 159 13.75 -1.89 3.65
N PHE A 160 14.38 -2.74 2.83
CA PHE A 160 15.58 -3.50 3.20
C PHE A 160 16.81 -2.62 3.45
N ASN A 161 16.77 -1.35 3.04
CA ASN A 161 17.74 -0.31 3.39
C ASN A 161 16.99 0.93 3.93
N PRO A 162 16.52 0.91 5.19
CA PRO A 162 15.60 1.92 5.71
C PRO A 162 16.28 3.24 6.11
N GLU A 163 17.59 3.23 6.39
CA GLU A 163 18.34 4.37 6.93
C GLU A 163 18.24 5.68 6.14
N PRO A 164 18.23 5.68 4.79
CA PRO A 164 18.06 6.92 4.02
C PRO A 164 16.76 7.68 4.31
N LEU A 165 15.74 7.02 4.87
CA LEU A 165 14.45 7.61 5.22
C LEU A 165 14.18 7.62 6.73
N ALA A 166 15.14 7.20 7.57
CA ALA A 166 14.92 7.00 9.01
C ALA A 166 14.50 8.27 9.76
N ASP A 167 14.97 9.44 9.33
CA ASP A 167 14.58 10.73 9.92
C ASP A 167 13.13 11.14 9.60
N PHE A 168 12.53 10.54 8.56
CA PHE A 168 11.21 10.90 8.05
C PHE A 168 10.14 9.83 8.29
N VAL A 169 10.51 8.57 8.53
CA VAL A 169 9.57 7.45 8.69
C VAL A 169 9.57 6.96 10.12
N ASP A 170 8.39 6.75 10.70
CA ASP A 170 8.28 6.28 12.08
C ASP A 170 8.49 4.77 12.19
N VAL A 171 7.95 3.99 11.24
CA VAL A 171 7.95 2.53 11.28
C VAL A 171 8.21 1.95 9.89
N PHE A 172 9.24 1.11 9.76
CA PHE A 172 9.50 0.33 8.56
C PHE A 172 9.01 -1.11 8.73
N VAL A 173 8.34 -1.62 7.71
CA VAL A 173 7.97 -3.04 7.58
C VAL A 173 8.84 -3.65 6.49
N ILE A 174 9.77 -4.51 6.91
CA ILE A 174 10.79 -5.12 6.05
C ILE A 174 10.34 -6.53 5.66
N GLY A 175 10.13 -6.77 4.36
CA GLY A 175 9.67 -8.05 3.84
C GLY A 175 8.18 -8.07 3.51
N ASP A 176 7.53 -9.22 3.71
CA ASP A 176 6.13 -9.45 3.39
C ASP A 176 5.20 -8.87 4.46
N ALA A 177 4.29 -7.99 4.05
CA ALA A 177 3.44 -7.21 4.96
C ALA A 177 2.05 -7.83 5.19
N GLU A 178 1.69 -8.89 4.46
CA GLU A 178 0.36 -9.50 4.42
C GLU A 178 -0.18 -9.91 5.80
N GLU A 179 0.68 -10.40 6.69
CA GLU A 179 0.28 -10.83 8.03
C GLU A 179 0.64 -9.81 9.12
N ILE A 180 1.78 -9.15 9.00
CA ILE A 180 2.28 -8.23 10.02
C ILE A 180 1.55 -6.89 10.01
N LEU A 181 1.14 -6.37 8.83
CA LEU A 181 0.49 -5.06 8.77
C LEU A 181 -0.89 -5.02 9.47
N PRO A 182 -1.77 -6.03 9.34
CA PRO A 182 -2.97 -6.13 10.16
C PRO A 182 -2.69 -6.23 11.67
N GLU A 183 -1.63 -6.95 12.07
CA GLU A 183 -1.20 -7.03 13.47
C GLU A 183 -0.81 -5.65 14.01
N LEU A 184 0.00 -4.89 13.24
CA LEU A 184 0.40 -3.53 13.60
C LEU A 184 -0.79 -2.57 13.70
N CYS A 185 -1.77 -2.68 12.79
CA CYS A 185 -3.01 -1.91 12.89
C CYS A 185 -3.78 -2.21 14.19
N GLY A 186 -3.78 -3.47 14.64
CA GLY A 186 -4.34 -3.89 15.92
C GLY A 186 -3.60 -3.28 17.13
N ILE A 187 -2.26 -3.21 17.06
CA ILE A 187 -1.43 -2.55 18.08
C ILE A 187 -1.75 -1.06 18.14
N VAL A 188 -1.77 -0.36 17.00
CA VAL A 188 -2.12 1.08 16.94
C VAL A 188 -3.51 1.33 17.53
N SER A 189 -4.50 0.50 17.18
CA SER A 189 -5.85 0.57 17.76
C SER A 189 -5.83 0.46 19.29
N THR A 190 -5.09 -0.52 19.81
CA THR A 190 -4.99 -0.79 21.26
C THR A 190 -4.27 0.33 22.00
N MET A 191 -3.22 0.90 21.40
CA MET A 191 -2.48 2.01 22.02
C MET A 191 -3.30 3.29 22.03
N LYS A 192 -4.11 3.53 21.00
CA LYS A 192 -5.07 4.63 20.91
C LYS A 192 -6.15 4.54 21.98
N THR A 193 -6.76 3.37 22.20
CA THR A 193 -7.77 3.19 23.26
C THR A 193 -7.20 3.39 24.67
N ARG A 194 -5.92 3.04 24.88
CA ARG A 194 -5.18 3.30 26.12
C ARG A 194 -4.70 4.74 26.27
N SER A 195 -4.96 5.61 25.29
CA SER A 195 -4.44 6.98 25.26
C SER A 195 -2.92 7.07 25.41
N ALA A 196 -2.19 6.05 24.95
CA ALA A 196 -0.74 5.96 25.07
C ALA A 196 -0.06 7.13 24.35
N SER A 197 1.14 7.50 24.81
CA SER A 197 1.99 8.45 24.13
C SER A 197 2.52 7.88 22.80
N ARG A 198 2.99 8.78 21.91
CA ARG A 198 3.62 8.39 20.64
C ARG A 198 4.80 7.45 20.89
N ILE A 199 5.67 7.78 21.84
CA ILE A 199 6.86 6.97 22.13
C ILE A 199 6.52 5.58 22.68
N GLU A 200 5.48 5.45 23.52
CA GLU A 200 5.00 4.14 23.97
C GLU A 200 4.45 3.31 22.81
N THR A 201 3.72 3.96 21.89
CA THR A 201 3.20 3.32 20.68
C THR A 201 4.34 2.83 19.78
N LEU A 202 5.36 3.67 19.55
CA LEU A 202 6.55 3.31 18.77
C LEU A 202 7.32 2.14 19.41
N ARG A 203 7.46 2.12 20.74
CA ARG A 203 8.06 0.97 21.45
C ARG A 203 7.24 -0.31 21.28
N ALA A 204 5.91 -0.23 21.33
CA ALA A 204 5.04 -1.38 21.13
C ALA A 204 5.08 -1.92 19.69
N LEU A 205 5.33 -1.05 18.70
CA LEU A 205 5.46 -1.42 17.29
C LEU A 205 6.85 -1.97 16.95
N ASN A 206 7.87 -1.73 17.77
CA ASN A 206 9.23 -2.19 17.52
C ASN A 206 9.37 -3.72 17.70
N LEU A 207 9.08 -4.46 16.64
CA LEU A 207 9.10 -5.92 16.58
C LEU A 207 10.18 -6.40 15.59
N PRO A 208 11.48 -6.25 15.90
CA PRO A 208 12.56 -6.55 14.95
C PRO A 208 12.61 -8.02 14.51
N HIS A 209 12.14 -8.94 15.37
CA HIS A 209 12.02 -10.37 15.06
C HIS A 209 10.88 -10.70 14.09
N LYS A 210 9.93 -9.77 13.88
CA LYS A 210 8.85 -9.86 12.89
C LYS A 210 9.06 -8.90 11.70
N GLY A 211 10.26 -8.35 11.56
CA GLY A 211 10.61 -7.42 10.50
C GLY A 211 9.99 -6.05 10.58
N VAL A 212 9.80 -5.56 11.80
CA VAL A 212 9.40 -4.18 12.05
C VAL A 212 10.57 -3.42 12.67
N TYR A 213 10.99 -2.36 12.00
CA TYR A 213 12.08 -1.49 12.41
C TYR A 213 11.53 -0.11 12.75
N VAL A 214 11.86 0.41 13.93
CA VAL A 214 11.39 1.72 14.41
C VAL A 214 12.61 2.57 14.79
N PRO A 215 13.05 3.53 13.95
CA PRO A 215 14.31 4.25 14.13
C PRO A 215 14.44 4.91 15.51
N ALA A 216 13.40 5.61 15.96
CA ALA A 216 13.44 6.40 17.19
C ALA A 216 13.65 5.61 18.50
N VAL A 217 13.40 4.29 18.48
CA VAL A 217 13.50 3.43 19.67
C VAL A 217 14.47 2.27 19.48
N TYR A 218 15.00 2.13 18.27
CA TYR A 218 15.95 1.09 17.98
C TYR A 218 17.29 1.43 18.62
N GLN A 219 17.71 0.59 19.57
CA GLN A 219 19.08 0.59 20.05
C GLN A 219 19.87 -0.39 19.19
N GLN A 220 21.02 0.05 18.69
CA GLN A 220 21.97 -0.80 17.98
C GLN A 220 22.45 -1.90 18.93
N ALA A 221 21.69 -3.00 19.03
CA ALA A 221 22.08 -4.14 19.82
C ALA A 221 23.37 -4.73 19.22
N LYS A 222 24.21 -5.37 20.05
CA LYS A 222 25.44 -6.03 19.60
C LYS A 222 25.23 -6.99 18.42
N ASP A 223 24.03 -7.56 18.31
CA ASP A 223 23.61 -8.46 17.24
C ASP A 223 22.45 -7.91 16.38
N GLY A 224 22.17 -6.60 16.45
CA GLY A 224 20.95 -5.84 16.09
C GLY A 224 20.30 -6.08 14.72
N LYS A 225 20.03 -7.32 14.36
CA LYS A 225 19.46 -7.68 13.07
C LYS A 225 17.95 -7.58 13.14
N VAL A 226 17.39 -6.68 12.35
CA VAL A 226 15.96 -6.73 12.01
C VAL A 226 15.81 -7.88 11.01
N LEU A 227 14.96 -8.85 11.33
CA LEU A 227 14.65 -9.96 10.41
C LEU A 227 13.73 -9.45 9.30
N ALA A 228 13.70 -10.09 8.14
CA ALA A 228 12.65 -9.79 7.17
C ALA A 228 11.40 -10.60 7.52
N ALA A 229 10.24 -9.96 7.60
CA ALA A 229 8.96 -10.64 7.64
C ALA A 229 8.81 -11.51 6.39
N LYS A 230 8.43 -12.77 6.56
CA LYS A 230 8.22 -13.69 5.44
C LYS A 230 6.98 -14.53 5.69
N VAL A 231 6.02 -14.46 4.77
CA VAL A 231 4.91 -15.40 4.78
C VAL A 231 5.39 -16.76 4.27
N PRO A 232 5.13 -17.88 4.96
CA PRO A 232 5.63 -19.18 4.52
C PRO A 232 4.98 -19.63 3.21
N TYR A 233 3.74 -19.21 2.96
CA TYR A 233 2.95 -19.56 1.78
C TYR A 233 2.23 -18.33 1.23
N LEU A 234 2.07 -18.27 -0.09
CA LEU A 234 1.27 -17.27 -0.77
C LEU A 234 -0.20 -17.69 -0.76
N LYS A 235 -0.87 -17.48 0.38
CA LYS A 235 -2.24 -17.93 0.61
C LYS A 235 -3.21 -17.30 -0.40
N LYS A 236 -4.16 -18.08 -0.93
CA LYS A 236 -5.18 -17.57 -1.85
C LYS A 236 -5.98 -16.40 -1.28
N GLU A 237 -6.17 -16.34 0.04
CA GLU A 237 -6.96 -15.30 0.71
C GLU A 237 -6.30 -13.91 0.69
N TYR A 238 -5.01 -13.82 0.35
CA TYR A 238 -4.31 -12.55 0.15
C TYR A 238 -4.73 -11.85 -1.15
N TYR A 239 -5.22 -12.61 -2.13
CA TYR A 239 -5.51 -12.10 -3.46
C TYR A 239 -7.03 -11.90 -3.65
N PRO A 240 -7.47 -10.72 -4.13
CA PRO A 240 -8.88 -10.50 -4.41
C PRO A 240 -9.33 -11.32 -5.62
N LEU A 241 -10.49 -11.99 -5.50
CA LEU A 241 -11.21 -12.58 -6.64
C LEU A 241 -11.98 -11.52 -7.45
N HIS A 242 -12.28 -10.39 -6.82
CA HIS A 242 -13.02 -9.27 -7.39
C HIS A 242 -12.22 -7.99 -7.16
N PRO A 243 -11.11 -7.78 -7.90
CA PRO A 243 -10.27 -6.61 -7.71
C PRO A 243 -11.00 -5.32 -8.13
N ILE A 244 -10.46 -4.20 -7.66
CA ILE A 244 -10.91 -2.86 -8.08
C ILE A 244 -10.67 -2.71 -9.58
N VAL A 245 -11.65 -2.13 -10.28
CA VAL A 245 -11.51 -1.78 -11.70
C VAL A 245 -11.16 -0.30 -11.79
N PRO A 246 -9.96 0.05 -12.29
CA PRO A 246 -9.57 1.44 -12.50
C PRO A 246 -10.53 2.21 -13.41
N LEU A 247 -10.67 3.52 -13.19
CA LEU A 247 -11.49 4.38 -14.06
C LEU A 247 -10.74 4.88 -15.30
N ILE A 248 -9.41 4.75 -15.29
CA ILE A 248 -8.52 5.13 -16.39
C ILE A 248 -7.53 3.99 -16.62
N GLU A 249 -7.01 3.91 -17.85
CA GLU A 249 -5.97 2.97 -18.23
C GLU A 249 -4.75 3.09 -17.29
N THR A 250 -4.31 1.94 -16.77
CA THR A 250 -3.14 1.87 -15.88
C THR A 250 -1.85 1.64 -16.67
N ALA A 251 -0.69 1.78 -16.02
CA ALA A 251 0.60 1.62 -16.71
C ALA A 251 0.81 0.19 -17.26
N GLN A 252 0.15 -0.80 -16.68
CA GLN A 252 0.06 -2.17 -17.20
C GLN A 252 -1.40 -2.64 -17.10
N ASP A 253 -2.19 -2.34 -18.12
CA ASP A 253 -3.65 -2.52 -18.11
C ASP A 253 -4.07 -3.98 -18.39
N ARG A 254 -3.77 -4.85 -17.42
CA ARG A 254 -3.97 -6.30 -17.51
C ARG A 254 -4.11 -6.94 -16.15
N PHE A 255 -4.61 -8.16 -16.11
CA PHE A 255 -4.61 -8.94 -14.88
C PHE A 255 -3.20 -9.49 -14.59
N ALA A 256 -2.46 -8.80 -13.73
CA ALA A 256 -1.17 -9.28 -13.21
C ALA A 256 -1.39 -10.35 -12.13
N MET A 257 -1.29 -11.61 -12.52
CA MET A 257 -1.50 -12.77 -11.65
C MET A 257 -0.16 -13.23 -11.05
N GLU A 258 0.09 -12.94 -9.77
CA GLU A 258 1.30 -13.44 -9.07
C GLU A 258 1.24 -14.97 -9.02
N ILE A 259 2.15 -15.66 -9.73
CA ILE A 259 2.20 -17.14 -9.76
C ILE A 259 3.24 -17.70 -8.77
N GLN A 260 4.27 -16.92 -8.48
CA GLN A 260 5.32 -17.24 -7.52
C GLN A 260 6.00 -15.97 -7.02
N ARG A 261 6.58 -16.05 -5.82
CA ARG A 261 7.42 -15.00 -5.23
C ARG A 261 8.80 -15.54 -4.90
N GLY A 262 9.82 -14.81 -5.34
CA GLY A 262 11.22 -15.23 -5.25
C GLY A 262 11.74 -15.86 -6.55
N CYS A 263 13.05 -16.11 -6.59
CA CYS A 263 13.72 -16.74 -7.72
C CYS A 263 14.90 -17.59 -7.22
N GLY A 264 15.07 -18.79 -7.80
CA GLY A 264 16.12 -19.74 -7.43
C GLY A 264 17.52 -19.37 -7.95
N SER A 265 17.60 -18.57 -9.01
CA SER A 265 18.82 -18.34 -9.81
C SER A 265 19.97 -17.67 -9.06
N GLY A 266 19.68 -16.89 -8.02
CA GLY A 266 20.71 -16.36 -7.12
C GLY A 266 21.73 -15.41 -7.76
N CYS A 267 21.33 -14.68 -8.79
CA CYS A 267 22.16 -13.69 -9.46
C CYS A 267 22.67 -12.64 -8.44
N ARG A 268 24.01 -12.46 -8.37
CA ARG A 268 24.68 -11.60 -7.37
C ARG A 268 24.29 -10.12 -7.46
N PHE A 269 23.83 -9.68 -8.63
CA PHE A 269 23.38 -8.30 -8.88
C PHE A 269 21.90 -8.08 -8.55
N CYS A 270 21.11 -9.15 -8.39
CA CYS A 270 19.66 -9.05 -8.32
C CYS A 270 19.20 -8.95 -6.87
N HIS A 271 18.89 -7.73 -6.44
CA HIS A 271 18.34 -7.48 -5.10
C HIS A 271 17.08 -8.31 -4.83
N ALA A 272 16.12 -8.31 -5.78
CA ALA A 272 14.88 -9.09 -5.71
C ALA A 272 15.14 -10.60 -5.54
N GLY A 273 16.17 -11.13 -6.21
CA GLY A 273 16.57 -12.54 -6.11
C GLY A 273 17.06 -12.94 -4.72
N ILE A 274 17.42 -11.99 -3.86
CA ILE A 274 17.87 -12.23 -2.48
C ILE A 274 16.74 -12.00 -1.48
N ILE A 275 16.06 -10.85 -1.54
CA ILE A 275 15.11 -10.45 -0.49
C ILE A 275 13.87 -11.34 -0.43
N TYR A 276 13.39 -11.82 -1.59
CA TYR A 276 12.15 -12.58 -1.70
C TYR A 276 12.27 -14.08 -1.41
N ARG A 277 13.49 -14.59 -1.15
CA ARG A 277 13.73 -16.02 -0.84
C ARG A 277 13.00 -16.45 0.44
N PRO A 278 12.63 -17.72 0.63
CA PRO A 278 12.67 -18.79 -0.36
C PRO A 278 11.64 -18.59 -1.47
N VAL A 279 11.81 -19.32 -2.58
CA VAL A 279 10.81 -19.36 -3.66
C VAL A 279 9.52 -19.95 -3.10
N ARG A 280 8.40 -19.29 -3.36
CA ARG A 280 7.06 -19.71 -2.95
C ARG A 280 6.15 -19.67 -4.16
N GLU A 281 5.57 -20.81 -4.50
CA GLU A 281 4.71 -20.99 -5.66
C GLU A 281 3.25 -21.08 -5.22
N ARG A 282 2.34 -20.65 -6.09
CA ARG A 282 0.89 -20.83 -5.90
C ARG A 282 0.37 -22.03 -6.69
N GLU A 283 -0.76 -22.58 -6.30
CA GLU A 283 -1.33 -23.76 -6.95
C GLU A 283 -2.09 -23.40 -8.24
N PRO A 284 -1.95 -24.15 -9.34
CA PRO A 284 -2.63 -23.90 -10.60
C PRO A 284 -4.15 -23.77 -10.48
N GLY A 285 -4.78 -24.59 -9.63
CA GLY A 285 -6.23 -24.54 -9.41
C GLY A 285 -6.69 -23.23 -8.78
N GLU A 286 -5.94 -22.71 -7.81
CA GLU A 286 -6.24 -21.41 -7.18
C GLU A 286 -6.02 -20.25 -8.15
N LEU A 287 -5.00 -20.35 -9.00
CA LEU A 287 -4.69 -19.37 -10.04
C LEU A 287 -5.78 -19.35 -11.13
N ALA A 288 -6.24 -20.51 -11.59
CA ALA A 288 -7.31 -20.62 -12.58
C ALA A 288 -8.65 -20.10 -12.03
N GLU A 289 -8.97 -20.39 -10.76
CA GLU A 289 -10.14 -19.81 -10.09
C GLU A 289 -10.03 -18.28 -10.02
N GLN A 290 -8.86 -17.76 -9.64
CA GLN A 290 -8.63 -16.31 -9.58
C GLN A 290 -8.76 -15.65 -10.95
N ALA A 291 -8.16 -16.25 -12.00
CA ALA A 291 -8.24 -15.76 -13.37
C ALA A 291 -9.68 -15.72 -13.88
N LYS A 292 -10.41 -16.84 -13.74
CA LYS A 292 -11.81 -16.94 -14.16
C LYS A 292 -12.68 -15.89 -13.51
N ASN A 293 -12.57 -15.74 -12.19
CA ASN A 293 -13.32 -14.72 -11.47
C ASN A 293 -12.93 -13.34 -11.97
N THR A 294 -11.65 -13.01 -11.97
CA THR A 294 -11.15 -11.66 -12.30
C THR A 294 -11.56 -11.23 -13.70
N ILE A 295 -11.33 -12.04 -14.73
CA ILE A 295 -11.67 -11.70 -16.12
C ILE A 295 -13.18 -11.45 -16.25
N GLY A 296 -13.99 -12.39 -15.76
CA GLY A 296 -15.45 -12.30 -15.86
C GLY A 296 -16.07 -11.13 -15.09
N ASN A 297 -15.28 -10.41 -14.29
CA ASN A 297 -15.77 -9.32 -13.44
C ASN A 297 -15.02 -7.99 -13.63
N THR A 298 -13.91 -7.96 -14.35
CA THR A 298 -13.14 -6.73 -14.60
C THR A 298 -13.19 -6.27 -16.05
N GLY A 299 -13.39 -7.20 -16.99
CA GLY A 299 -13.25 -6.92 -18.42
C GLY A 299 -11.80 -6.88 -18.91
N TYR A 300 -10.82 -7.33 -18.12
CA TYR A 300 -9.44 -7.49 -18.62
C TYR A 300 -9.38 -8.55 -19.72
N GLU A 301 -8.72 -8.21 -20.83
CA GLU A 301 -8.51 -9.09 -21.99
C GLU A 301 -7.16 -9.83 -21.94
N GLU A 302 -6.23 -9.42 -21.07
CA GLU A 302 -4.90 -10.02 -20.92
C GLU A 302 -4.64 -10.50 -19.49
N ILE A 303 -4.03 -11.68 -19.37
CA ILE A 303 -3.44 -12.19 -18.13
C ILE A 303 -1.92 -12.16 -18.26
N SER A 304 -1.24 -11.49 -17.33
CA SER A 304 0.22 -11.55 -17.20
C SER A 304 0.60 -12.42 -16.02
N LEU A 305 1.44 -13.43 -16.27
CA LEU A 305 2.01 -14.28 -15.23
C LEU A 305 3.13 -13.52 -14.48
N LEU A 306 2.77 -12.94 -13.35
CA LEU A 306 3.68 -12.12 -12.54
C LEU A 306 4.60 -13.03 -11.70
N SER A 307 5.90 -12.96 -12.00
CA SER A 307 6.96 -13.57 -11.20
C SER A 307 8.32 -13.00 -11.59
N LEU A 308 9.36 -13.34 -10.83
CA LEU A 308 10.75 -13.00 -11.20
C LEU A 308 11.33 -13.90 -12.29
N SER A 309 10.80 -15.12 -12.46
CA SER A 309 11.28 -16.09 -13.47
C SER A 309 10.18 -17.11 -13.81
N THR A 310 9.27 -16.75 -14.72
CA THR A 310 8.06 -17.56 -15.02
C THR A 310 8.39 -18.99 -15.46
N SER A 311 9.48 -19.18 -16.19
CA SER A 311 9.93 -20.52 -16.64
C SER A 311 10.38 -21.44 -15.50
N ASP A 312 10.73 -20.89 -14.34
CA ASP A 312 11.13 -21.68 -13.16
C ASP A 312 9.94 -22.14 -12.31
N TYR A 313 8.71 -21.67 -12.61
CA TYR A 313 7.51 -22.11 -11.90
C TYR A 313 7.23 -23.58 -12.20
N SER A 314 7.31 -24.42 -11.17
CA SER A 314 7.34 -25.89 -11.33
C SER A 314 6.08 -26.49 -11.96
N LYS A 315 4.96 -25.75 -11.92
CA LYS A 315 3.64 -26.19 -12.41
C LYS A 315 3.17 -25.39 -13.63
N LEU A 316 4.10 -24.84 -14.42
CA LEU A 316 3.76 -23.96 -15.56
C LEU A 316 2.85 -24.63 -16.59
N ASN A 317 3.11 -25.89 -16.94
CA ASN A 317 2.27 -26.63 -17.89
C ASN A 317 0.87 -26.89 -17.34
N ASP A 318 0.76 -27.23 -16.06
CA ASP A 318 -0.54 -27.46 -15.40
C ASP A 318 -1.35 -26.16 -15.37
N LEU A 319 -0.69 -25.03 -15.03
CA LEU A 319 -1.31 -23.71 -15.06
C LEU A 319 -1.76 -23.33 -16.46
N ALA A 320 -0.90 -23.49 -17.47
CA ALA A 320 -1.24 -23.20 -18.86
C ALA A 320 -2.46 -24.02 -19.31
N GLY A 321 -2.51 -25.31 -18.96
CA GLY A 321 -3.67 -26.16 -19.22
C GLY A 321 -4.93 -25.70 -18.50
N ALA A 322 -4.82 -25.23 -17.25
CA ALA A 322 -5.94 -24.78 -16.44
C ALA A 322 -6.54 -23.44 -16.91
N ILE A 323 -5.71 -22.52 -17.44
CA ILE A 323 -6.18 -21.21 -17.93
C ILE A 323 -6.49 -21.18 -19.43
N ARG A 324 -6.03 -22.16 -20.22
CA ARG A 324 -6.30 -22.23 -21.67
C ARG A 324 -7.79 -22.07 -22.02
N PRO A 325 -8.75 -22.71 -21.33
CA PRO A 325 -10.17 -22.55 -21.66
C PRO A 325 -10.66 -21.10 -21.55
N LEU A 326 -10.05 -20.28 -20.69
CA LEU A 326 -10.41 -18.87 -20.51
C LEU A 326 -9.95 -17.99 -21.69
N CYS A 327 -9.04 -18.48 -22.53
CA CYS A 327 -8.55 -17.76 -23.72
C CYS A 327 -9.34 -18.13 -24.99
N GLU A 328 -10.18 -19.17 -24.93
CA GLU A 328 -10.97 -19.68 -26.05
C GLU A 328 -12.43 -19.16 -26.02
N GLU A 329 -12.85 -18.54 -24.92
CA GLU A 329 -14.19 -17.94 -24.70
C GLU A 329 -14.23 -16.46 -25.12
#